data_AF-A0A2H0U525-F1
#
_entry.id   AF-A0A2H0U525-F1
#
_cell.length_a   1.000
_cell.length_b   1.000
_cell.length_c   1.000
_cell.angle_alpha   90.00
_cell.angle_beta   90.00
_cell.angle_gamma   90.00
#
_symmetry.space_group_name_H-M   'P 1'
#
loop_
_entity.id
_entity.type
_entity.pdbx_description
1 polymer ?
#
loop_
_entity_poly.entity_id
_entity_poly.type
_entity_poly.pdbx_seq_one_letter_code
_entity_poly.pdbx_strand_id
1 'polypeptide(L)'
;MWYIILTSIIIISLAVIFLIFKQNIGKLRKINIKETVVEKQQEVKKKLLELRLEKRLIHFFEAGLIALKNLFNKFKIPRRKLEHRLGRGVKKLSLLSRIKKDKEVEVDDGKKLNDDLFEAETCLKKRQLDQAEDKFIAILQSDPKNITAYMGLGKIYVIRKEWAIAEEAYRYIVRINKNFFDGYRELINVYQLVKKWDELKKLGQEVLDLGHRQAWVYEKLGVAYRRTGYPEKAEEYFELAVEIEPQNEKLLDQLLEVAIINKNKPLAQKAFNTLAGISRDEMKIQGYRDKIDIL
;
A
#
# COMPACT_ATOMS: atom_id res chain seq x y z
N MET A 1 23.11 -16.12 59.06
CA MET A 1 23.80 -16.86 57.97
C MET A 1 22.86 -17.69 57.09
N TRP A 2 21.78 -18.30 57.61
CA TRP A 2 20.87 -19.16 56.81
C TRP A 2 20.16 -18.47 55.63
N TYR A 3 19.83 -17.18 55.74
CA TYR A 3 19.18 -16.44 54.64
C TYR A 3 20.05 -16.32 53.38
N ILE A 4 21.38 -16.23 53.52
CA ILE A 4 22.30 -16.10 52.38
C ILE A 4 22.34 -17.42 51.58
N ILE A 5 22.22 -18.56 52.27
CA ILE A 5 22.17 -19.88 51.63
C ILE A 5 20.88 -20.02 50.84
N LEU A 6 19.74 -19.60 51.40
CA LEU A 6 18.44 -19.63 50.73
C LEU A 6 18.38 -18.74 49.48
N THR A 7 18.92 -17.52 49.53
CA THR A 7 18.95 -16.63 48.36
C THR A 7 19.85 -17.16 47.25
N SER A 8 20.95 -17.83 47.63
CA SER A 8 21.87 -18.45 46.66
C SER A 8 21.20 -19.59 45.89
N ILE A 9 20.40 -20.43 46.57
CA ILE A 9 19.66 -21.54 45.96
C ILE A 9 18.57 -21.04 45.00
N ILE A 10 17.90 -19.93 45.32
CA ILE A 10 16.87 -19.32 44.46
C ILE A 10 17.50 -18.78 43.17
N ILE A 11 18.65 -18.11 43.27
CA ILE A 11 19.36 -17.56 42.11
C ILE A 11 19.84 -18.67 41.17
N ILE A 12 20.37 -19.77 41.73
CA ILE A 12 20.81 -20.93 40.95
C ILE A 12 19.61 -21.60 40.26
N SER A 13 18.48 -21.75 40.97
CA SER A 13 17.24 -22.30 40.40
C SER A 13 16.71 -21.45 39.24
N LEU A 14 16.74 -20.12 39.37
CA LEU A 14 16.31 -19.20 38.31
C LEU A 14 17.24 -19.24 37.09
N ALA A 15 18.55 -19.39 37.30
CA ALA A 15 19.51 -19.54 36.21
C ALA A 15 19.29 -20.86 35.43
N VAL A 16 18.96 -21.96 36.12
CA VAL A 16 18.63 -23.24 35.47
C VAL A 16 17.33 -23.14 34.68
N ILE A 17 16.28 -22.51 35.24
CA ILE A 17 15.02 -22.26 34.52
C ILE A 17 15.26 -21.43 33.27
N PHE A 18 16.10 -20.39 33.35
CA PHE A 18 16.45 -19.54 32.22
C PHE A 18 17.22 -20.32 31.13
N LEU A 19 18.13 -21.21 31.51
CA LEU A 19 18.84 -22.08 30.57
C LEU A 19 17.91 -23.07 29.86
N ILE A 20 16.98 -23.69 30.59
CA ILE A 20 15.95 -24.58 30.03
C ILE A 20 15.05 -23.80 29.06
N PHE A 21 14.66 -22.58 29.42
CA PHE A 21 13.83 -21.71 28.57
C PHE A 21 14.57 -21.35 27.28
N LYS A 22 15.85 -20.98 27.37
CA LYS A 22 16.71 -20.68 26.21
C LYS A 22 16.88 -21.89 25.28
N GLN A 23 17.04 -23.10 25.82
CA GLN A 23 17.15 -24.33 25.03
C GLN A 23 15.84 -24.70 24.33
N ASN A 24 14.68 -24.41 24.92
CA ASN A 24 13.37 -24.79 24.38
C ASN A 24 12.76 -23.79 23.40
N ILE A 25 13.23 -22.53 23.35
CA ILE A 25 12.79 -21.53 22.35
C ILE A 25 13.04 -22.01 20.90
N GLY A 26 14.07 -22.83 20.67
CA GLY A 26 14.35 -23.43 19.36
C GLY A 26 13.28 -24.43 18.87
N LYS A 27 12.42 -24.95 19.77
CA LYS A 27 11.40 -25.96 19.46
C LYS A 27 9.97 -25.41 19.29
N LEU A 28 9.72 -24.12 19.51
CA LEU A 28 8.42 -23.48 19.24
C LEU A 28 8.23 -23.11 17.75
N ARG A 29 9.06 -23.69 16.87
CA ARG A 29 8.82 -23.74 15.43
C ARG A 29 7.83 -24.87 15.14
N LYS A 30 6.52 -24.60 15.30
CA LYS A 30 5.39 -25.12 14.50
C LYS A 30 4.05 -24.86 15.22
N ILE A 31 3.08 -24.39 14.44
CA ILE A 31 1.63 -24.24 14.71
C ILE A 31 1.21 -22.88 15.29
N ASN A 32 0.97 -21.89 14.41
CA ASN A 32 -0.32 -21.19 14.36
C ASN A 32 -0.49 -20.43 13.04
N ILE A 33 -1.20 -21.04 12.09
CA ILE A 33 -1.42 -20.51 10.73
C ILE A 33 -2.50 -19.39 10.70
N LYS A 34 -3.08 -19.01 11.84
CA LYS A 34 -4.08 -17.93 11.95
C LYS A 34 -3.58 -16.61 12.56
N GLU A 35 -2.38 -16.55 13.15
CA GLU A 35 -1.82 -15.30 13.73
C GLU A 35 -1.15 -14.37 12.70
N THR A 36 -0.86 -14.86 11.50
CA THR A 36 -0.05 -14.13 10.49
C THR A 36 -0.76 -12.99 9.74
N VAL A 37 -2.07 -12.84 9.91
CA VAL A 37 -2.86 -11.79 9.23
C VAL A 37 -3.17 -10.66 10.19
N VAL A 38 -3.56 -10.96 11.44
CA VAL A 38 -3.89 -9.94 12.45
C VAL A 38 -2.62 -9.24 12.97
N GLU A 39 -1.53 -9.96 13.20
CA GLU A 39 -0.26 -9.35 13.61
C GLU A 39 0.35 -8.49 12.49
N LYS A 40 0.32 -8.98 11.24
CA LYS A 40 0.76 -8.18 10.09
C LYS A 40 -0.17 -6.99 9.80
N GLN A 41 -1.47 -7.11 10.05
CA GLN A 41 -2.43 -5.98 10.00
C GLN A 41 -2.13 -4.95 11.06
N GLN A 42 -1.83 -5.36 12.30
CA GLN A 42 -1.46 -4.45 13.37
C GLN A 42 -0.11 -3.81 13.12
N GLU A 43 0.85 -4.52 12.55
CA GLU A 43 2.16 -3.99 12.19
C GLU A 43 2.08 -3.02 11.00
N VAL A 44 1.28 -3.32 9.98
CA VAL A 44 1.00 -2.40 8.86
C VAL A 44 0.21 -1.20 9.35
N LYS A 45 -0.84 -1.39 10.18
CA LYS A 45 -1.59 -0.29 10.82
C LYS A 45 -0.69 0.55 11.71
N LYS A 46 0.22 -0.06 12.47
CA LYS A 46 1.21 0.61 13.32
C LYS A 46 2.24 1.37 12.49
N LYS A 47 2.75 0.81 11.39
CA LYS A 47 3.65 1.48 10.44
C LYS A 47 2.96 2.62 9.69
N LEU A 48 1.71 2.44 9.24
CA LEU A 48 0.83 3.49 8.71
C LEU A 48 0.59 4.61 9.73
N LEU A 49 0.42 4.28 11.01
CA LEU A 49 0.25 5.24 12.11
C LEU A 49 1.57 5.92 12.52
N GLU A 50 2.69 5.20 12.50
CA GLU A 50 4.03 5.71 12.79
C GLU A 50 4.49 6.67 11.69
N LEU A 51 4.23 6.34 10.42
CA LEU A 51 4.50 7.22 9.26
C LEU A 51 3.62 8.49 9.27
N ARG A 52 2.39 8.41 9.81
CA ARG A 52 1.55 9.60 10.09
C ARG A 52 2.07 10.43 11.26
N LEU A 53 2.57 9.77 12.31
CA LEU A 53 3.11 10.43 13.49
C LEU A 53 4.37 11.21 13.12
N GLU A 54 5.29 10.66 12.33
CA GLU A 54 6.52 11.35 11.93
C GLU A 54 6.24 12.64 11.14
N LYS A 55 5.27 12.62 10.22
CA LYS A 55 4.91 13.82 9.43
C LYS A 55 4.19 14.90 10.23
N ARG A 56 3.26 14.53 11.13
CA ARG A 56 2.67 15.48 12.08
C ARG A 56 3.68 15.96 13.12
N LEU A 57 4.61 15.10 13.56
CA LEU A 57 5.66 15.44 14.52
C LEU A 57 6.64 16.45 13.93
N ILE A 58 7.06 16.33 12.67
CA ILE A 58 7.98 17.31 12.07
C ILE A 58 7.33 18.71 12.01
N HIS A 59 6.08 18.82 11.53
CA HIS A 59 5.36 20.10 11.51
C HIS A 59 5.02 20.63 12.92
N PHE A 60 4.69 19.75 13.87
CA PHE A 60 4.43 20.10 15.26
C PHE A 60 5.69 20.49 16.03
N PHE A 61 6.84 19.89 15.71
CA PHE A 61 8.14 20.24 16.26
C PHE A 61 8.69 21.53 15.64
N GLU A 62 8.48 21.80 14.37
CA GLU A 62 8.87 23.08 13.75
C GLU A 62 8.05 24.25 14.30
N ALA A 63 6.72 24.10 14.40
CA ALA A 63 5.85 25.10 15.04
C ALA A 63 6.11 25.22 16.56
N GLY A 64 6.39 24.09 17.22
CA GLY A 64 6.73 24.00 18.63
C GLY A 64 8.07 24.65 18.97
N LEU A 65 9.09 24.51 18.12
CA LEU A 65 10.42 25.11 18.31
C LEU A 65 10.38 26.64 18.11
N ILE A 66 9.57 27.14 17.19
CA ILE A 66 9.34 28.59 16.99
C ILE A 66 8.57 29.18 18.19
N ALA A 67 7.55 28.47 18.69
CA ALA A 67 6.80 28.88 19.89
C ALA A 67 7.64 28.80 21.17
N LEU A 68 8.47 27.76 21.33
CA LEU A 68 9.39 27.58 22.47
C LEU A 68 10.50 28.63 22.47
N LYS A 69 11.05 29.01 21.31
CA LYS A 69 12.07 30.07 21.20
C LYS A 69 11.54 31.44 21.64
N ASN A 70 10.27 31.74 21.34
CA ASN A 70 9.60 32.95 21.82
C ASN A 70 9.12 32.87 23.28
N LEU A 71 8.79 31.68 23.79
CA LEU A 71 8.40 31.48 25.20
C LEU A 71 9.60 31.54 26.15
N PHE A 72 10.73 30.93 25.79
CA PHE A 72 11.94 30.85 26.64
C PHE A 72 12.66 32.19 26.77
N ASN A 73 12.63 33.04 25.73
CA ASN A 73 13.19 34.40 25.82
C ASN A 73 12.36 35.33 26.70
N LYS A 74 11.10 34.98 27.02
CA LYS A 74 10.18 35.88 27.73
C LYS A 74 9.97 35.53 29.21
N PHE A 75 10.16 34.28 29.64
CA PHE A 75 9.80 33.89 31.01
C PHE A 75 10.75 32.85 31.64
N LYS A 76 11.71 33.33 32.45
CA LYS A 76 12.47 32.51 33.41
C LYS A 76 11.55 32.03 34.55
N ILE A 77 10.79 30.93 34.42
CA ILE A 77 9.91 30.45 35.53
C ILE A 77 9.98 28.93 35.83
N PRO A 78 9.95 28.49 37.11
CA PRO A 78 10.23 27.11 37.55
C PRO A 78 8.99 26.19 37.70
N ARG A 79 9.26 24.88 37.66
CA ARG A 79 8.37 23.71 37.43
C ARG A 79 7.21 23.43 38.41
N ARG A 80 7.05 24.11 39.54
CA ARG A 80 6.15 23.65 40.62
C ARG A 80 4.65 24.01 40.46
N LYS A 81 4.24 24.75 39.42
CA LYS A 81 2.84 25.20 39.21
C LYS A 81 1.99 24.30 38.30
N LEU A 82 2.55 23.23 37.75
CA LEU A 82 1.91 22.44 36.69
C LEU A 82 0.90 21.39 37.19
N GLU A 83 1.03 20.93 38.44
CA GLU A 83 0.27 19.76 38.92
C GLU A 83 -1.20 20.07 39.27
N HIS A 84 -1.55 21.32 39.60
CA HIS A 84 -2.90 21.63 40.09
C HIS A 84 -3.96 21.87 39.00
N ARG A 85 -3.61 21.85 37.71
CA ARG A 85 -4.55 22.12 36.60
C ARG A 85 -5.05 20.88 35.85
N LEU A 86 -4.49 19.69 36.10
CA LEU A 86 -4.87 18.45 35.39
C LEU A 86 -6.14 17.78 35.93
N GLY A 87 -6.63 18.17 37.11
CA GLY A 87 -7.81 17.58 37.76
C GLY A 87 -9.17 17.81 37.08
N ARG A 88 -9.26 18.59 36.00
CA ARG A 88 -10.53 18.83 35.26
C ARG A 88 -10.68 17.98 33.98
N GLY A 89 -9.61 17.38 33.46
CA GLY A 89 -9.66 16.59 32.22
C GLY A 89 -10.34 15.23 32.40
N VAL A 90 -10.15 14.59 33.56
CA VAL A 90 -10.62 13.22 33.82
C VAL A 90 -12.14 13.14 33.97
N LYS A 91 -12.79 14.18 34.52
CA LYS A 91 -14.25 14.23 34.70
C LYS A 91 -15.03 14.36 33.38
N LYS A 92 -14.38 14.87 32.32
CA LYS A 92 -14.99 15.01 30.98
C LYS A 92 -14.96 13.69 30.20
N LEU A 93 -13.99 12.82 30.48
CA LEU A 93 -13.86 11.48 29.90
C LEU A 93 -14.93 10.51 30.44
N SER A 94 -15.29 10.60 31.73
CA SER A 94 -16.34 9.75 32.33
C SER A 94 -17.78 10.12 31.92
N LEU A 95 -17.98 11.29 31.31
CA LEU A 95 -19.26 11.71 30.74
C LEU A 95 -19.43 11.18 29.31
N LEU A 96 -18.34 11.08 28.54
CA LEU A 96 -18.35 10.52 27.18
C LEU A 96 -18.64 9.01 27.17
N SER A 97 -18.30 8.28 28.24
CA SER A 97 -18.65 6.87 28.40
C SER A 97 -20.14 6.63 28.68
N ARG A 98 -20.88 7.63 29.20
CA ARG A 98 -22.34 7.54 29.42
C ARG A 98 -23.15 7.86 28.17
N ILE A 99 -22.68 8.79 27.33
CA ILE A 99 -23.33 9.11 26.04
C ILE A 99 -23.30 7.92 25.06
N LYS A 100 -22.35 6.99 25.22
CA LYS A 100 -22.25 5.77 24.40
C LYS A 100 -23.27 4.68 24.79
N LYS A 101 -23.98 4.81 25.93
CA LYS A 101 -24.88 3.77 26.46
C LYS A 101 -26.37 4.02 26.18
N ASP A 102 -26.75 5.25 25.80
CA ASP A 102 -28.17 5.62 25.58
C ASP A 102 -28.53 5.81 24.09
N LYS A 103 -27.80 5.18 23.15
CA LYS A 103 -28.19 5.12 21.74
C LYS A 103 -28.08 3.69 21.20
N GLU A 104 -28.86 2.80 21.78
CA GLU A 104 -29.50 1.72 21.01
C GLU A 104 -30.66 2.35 20.25
N VAL A 105 -30.35 3.01 19.14
CA VAL A 105 -31.30 3.20 18.06
C VAL A 105 -30.76 2.33 16.94
N GLU A 106 -31.46 1.25 16.62
CA GLU A 106 -31.24 0.41 15.44
C GLU A 106 -31.33 1.29 14.19
N VAL A 107 -30.21 1.91 13.83
CA VAL A 107 -29.99 2.46 12.49
C VAL A 107 -29.12 1.43 11.81
N ASP A 108 -29.70 0.75 10.83
CA ASP A 108 -29.07 -0.21 9.91
C ASP A 108 -27.56 0.07 9.74
N ASP A 109 -26.72 -0.73 10.40
CA ASP A 109 -25.26 -0.56 10.44
C ASP A 109 -24.66 -0.50 9.02
N GLY A 110 -25.31 -1.14 8.05
CA GLY A 110 -24.94 -1.08 6.63
C GLY A 110 -25.20 0.29 6.00
N LYS A 111 -26.33 0.94 6.31
CA LYS A 111 -26.67 2.26 5.78
C LYS A 111 -25.69 3.33 6.27
N LYS A 112 -25.37 3.31 7.56
CA LYS A 112 -24.41 4.26 8.15
C LYS A 112 -23.00 4.09 7.57
N LEU A 113 -22.54 2.85 7.39
CA LEU A 113 -21.25 2.57 6.77
C LEU A 113 -21.19 3.08 5.31
N ASN A 114 -22.27 2.91 4.56
CA ASN A 114 -22.37 3.41 3.18
C ASN A 114 -22.34 4.94 3.13
N ASP A 115 -23.03 5.62 4.05
CA ASP A 115 -23.01 7.08 4.16
C ASP A 115 -21.58 7.57 4.51
N ASP A 116 -20.91 6.94 5.47
CA ASP A 116 -19.53 7.27 5.86
C ASP A 116 -18.54 7.08 4.69
N LEU A 117 -18.68 6.00 3.93
CA LEU A 117 -17.89 5.74 2.72
C LEU A 117 -18.13 6.81 1.64
N PHE A 118 -19.40 7.15 1.39
CA PHE A 118 -19.75 8.17 0.41
C PHE A 118 -19.18 9.54 0.77
N GLU A 119 -19.22 9.92 2.05
CA GLU A 119 -18.61 11.15 2.53
C GLU A 119 -17.08 11.14 2.36
N ALA A 120 -16.42 10.03 2.69
CA ALA A 120 -14.98 9.88 2.54
C ALA A 120 -14.54 10.01 1.07
N GLU A 121 -15.26 9.35 0.15
CA GLU A 121 -15.03 9.46 -1.29
C GLU A 121 -15.30 10.87 -1.82
N THR A 122 -16.32 11.55 -1.27
CA THR A 122 -16.63 12.94 -1.64
C THR A 122 -15.50 13.88 -1.23
N CYS A 123 -14.96 13.74 -0.01
CA CYS A 123 -13.78 14.48 0.42
C CYS A 123 -12.58 14.21 -0.50
N LEU A 124 -12.38 12.95 -0.90
CA LEU A 124 -11.30 12.57 -1.82
C LEU A 124 -11.45 13.24 -3.20
N LYS A 125 -12.66 13.21 -3.78
CA LYS A 125 -13.00 13.88 -5.05
C LYS A 125 -12.77 15.39 -4.98
N LYS A 126 -13.09 16.01 -3.83
CA LYS A 126 -12.84 17.43 -3.54
C LYS A 126 -11.38 17.76 -3.21
N ARG A 127 -10.45 16.81 -3.31
CA ARG A 127 -9.02 16.95 -2.94
C ARG A 127 -8.78 17.33 -1.47
N GLN A 128 -9.75 17.11 -0.60
CA GLN A 128 -9.62 17.29 0.85
C GLN A 128 -8.94 16.05 1.45
N LEU A 129 -7.65 15.86 1.13
CA LEU A 129 -6.94 14.60 1.38
C LEU A 129 -6.89 14.23 2.87
N ASP A 130 -6.64 15.19 3.75
CA ASP A 130 -6.55 14.94 5.20
C ASP A 130 -7.91 14.51 5.78
N GLN A 131 -8.99 15.17 5.35
CA GLN A 131 -10.35 14.83 5.80
C GLN A 131 -10.79 13.46 5.26
N ALA A 132 -10.50 13.19 3.99
CA ALA A 132 -10.79 11.89 3.38
C ALA A 132 -10.03 10.78 4.11
N GLU A 133 -8.76 11.02 4.43
CA GLU A 133 -7.93 10.09 5.18
C GLU A 133 -8.50 9.82 6.57
N ASP A 134 -8.81 10.87 7.35
CA ASP A 134 -9.40 10.72 8.68
C ASP A 134 -10.72 9.92 8.63
N LYS A 135 -11.55 10.17 7.62
CA LYS A 135 -12.80 9.41 7.41
C LYS A 135 -12.54 7.95 7.06
N PHE A 136 -11.63 7.65 6.13
CA PHE A 136 -11.29 6.25 5.81
C PHE A 136 -10.66 5.51 7.00
N ILE A 137 -9.88 6.18 7.85
CA ILE A 137 -9.38 5.58 9.11
C ILE A 137 -10.52 5.26 10.05
N ALA A 138 -11.48 6.18 10.22
CA ALA A 138 -12.64 5.97 11.08
C ALA A 138 -13.45 4.75 10.62
N ILE A 139 -13.63 4.60 9.31
CA ILE A 139 -14.26 3.41 8.71
C ILE A 139 -13.46 2.15 9.02
N LEU A 140 -12.12 2.19 8.95
CA LEU A 140 -11.28 1.04 9.33
C LEU A 140 -11.24 0.74 10.84
N GLN A 141 -11.76 1.63 11.69
CA GLN A 141 -11.93 1.34 13.11
C GLN A 141 -13.20 0.53 13.38
N SER A 142 -14.27 0.74 12.60
CA SER A 142 -15.51 -0.04 12.67
C SER A 142 -15.48 -1.31 11.80
N ASP A 143 -14.93 -1.22 10.59
CA ASP A 143 -14.73 -2.34 9.66
C ASP A 143 -13.25 -2.44 9.23
N PRO A 144 -12.42 -3.20 9.98
CA PRO A 144 -10.99 -3.31 9.72
C PRO A 144 -10.60 -3.98 8.39
N LYS A 145 -11.55 -4.60 7.67
CA LYS A 145 -11.33 -5.29 6.40
C LYS A 145 -11.97 -4.57 5.21
N ASN A 146 -12.47 -3.36 5.40
CA ASN A 146 -13.17 -2.62 4.37
C ASN A 146 -12.27 -2.31 3.16
N ILE A 147 -12.49 -3.00 2.04
CA ILE A 147 -11.67 -2.86 0.82
C ILE A 147 -11.75 -1.43 0.27
N THR A 148 -12.94 -0.83 0.26
CA THR A 148 -13.15 0.54 -0.24
C THR A 148 -12.35 1.56 0.56
N ALA A 149 -12.28 1.42 1.89
CA ALA A 149 -11.47 2.31 2.72
C ALA A 149 -9.97 2.15 2.47
N TYR A 150 -9.45 0.92 2.31
CA TYR A 150 -8.06 0.71 1.91
C TYR A 150 -7.78 1.24 0.49
N MET A 151 -8.72 1.13 -0.44
CA MET A 151 -8.61 1.69 -1.79
C MET A 151 -8.51 3.21 -1.74
N GLY A 152 -9.36 3.85 -0.92
CA GLY A 152 -9.35 5.28 -0.67
C GLY A 152 -8.02 5.76 -0.07
N LEU A 153 -7.53 5.08 0.96
CA LEU A 153 -6.23 5.37 1.57
C LEU A 153 -5.08 5.19 0.57
N GLY A 154 -5.05 4.09 -0.18
CA GLY A 154 -4.05 3.84 -1.21
C GLY A 154 -4.00 5.00 -2.23
N LYS A 155 -5.17 5.47 -2.70
CA LYS A 155 -5.28 6.60 -3.63
C LYS A 155 -4.74 7.89 -3.02
N ILE A 156 -5.07 8.18 -1.76
CA ILE A 156 -4.55 9.36 -1.04
C ILE A 156 -3.02 9.32 -0.98
N TYR A 157 -2.45 8.17 -0.61
CA TYR A 157 -1.01 8.02 -0.50
C TYR A 157 -0.30 8.06 -1.85
N VAL A 158 -0.90 7.53 -2.92
CA VAL A 158 -0.44 7.73 -4.31
C VAL A 158 -0.40 9.23 -4.66
N ILE A 159 -1.47 9.98 -4.38
CA ILE A 159 -1.53 11.42 -4.67
C ILE A 159 -0.44 12.18 -3.90
N ARG A 160 -0.17 11.80 -2.65
CA ARG A 160 0.91 12.38 -1.83
C ARG A 160 2.31 11.86 -2.17
N LYS A 161 2.45 10.95 -3.13
CA LYS A 161 3.71 10.28 -3.50
C LYS A 161 4.32 9.45 -2.37
N GLU A 162 3.49 8.98 -1.46
CA GLU A 162 3.84 8.11 -0.33
C GLU A 162 3.76 6.65 -0.74
N TRP A 163 4.61 6.27 -1.69
CA TRP A 163 4.49 5.01 -2.42
C TRP A 163 4.54 3.76 -1.55
N ALA A 164 5.39 3.74 -0.53
CA ALA A 164 5.50 2.60 0.39
C ALA A 164 4.19 2.34 1.13
N ILE A 165 3.50 3.41 1.53
CA ILE A 165 2.24 3.32 2.27
C ILE A 165 1.10 2.89 1.34
N ALA A 166 1.07 3.44 0.12
CA ALA A 166 0.13 3.00 -0.91
C ALA A 166 0.32 1.51 -1.25
N GLU A 167 1.57 1.07 -1.40
CA GLU A 167 1.92 -0.33 -1.64
C GLU A 167 1.38 -1.23 -0.53
N GLU A 168 1.56 -0.88 0.75
CA GLU A 168 1.02 -1.66 1.86
C GLU A 168 -0.51 -1.75 1.84
N ALA A 169 -1.20 -0.63 1.56
CA ALA A 169 -2.66 -0.61 1.46
C ALA A 169 -3.18 -1.53 0.34
N TYR A 170 -2.60 -1.46 -0.86
CA TYR A 170 -3.01 -2.33 -1.98
C TYR A 170 -2.57 -3.78 -1.81
N ARG A 171 -1.37 -4.04 -1.24
CA ARG A 171 -0.94 -5.39 -0.86
C ARG A 171 -1.89 -6.05 0.13
N TYR A 172 -2.43 -5.26 1.05
CA TYR A 172 -3.41 -5.76 1.99
C TYR A 172 -4.72 -6.17 1.28
N ILE A 173 -5.21 -5.34 0.35
CA ILE A 173 -6.42 -5.63 -0.44
C ILE A 173 -6.30 -6.97 -1.19
N VAL A 174 -5.24 -7.16 -1.97
CA VAL A 174 -5.04 -8.39 -2.76
C VAL A 174 -4.86 -9.64 -1.88
N ARG A 175 -4.38 -9.46 -0.65
CA ARG A 175 -4.23 -10.53 0.34
C ARG A 175 -5.56 -10.97 0.95
N ILE A 176 -6.46 -10.02 1.22
CA ILE A 176 -7.76 -10.32 1.83
C ILE A 176 -8.81 -10.70 0.78
N ASN A 177 -8.67 -10.24 -0.46
CA ASN A 177 -9.53 -10.59 -1.57
C ASN A 177 -8.72 -10.79 -2.86
N LYS A 178 -8.39 -12.05 -3.15
CA LYS A 178 -7.59 -12.42 -4.33
C LYS A 178 -8.32 -12.19 -5.66
N ASN A 179 -9.64 -12.05 -5.65
CA ASN A 179 -10.44 -11.83 -6.86
C ASN A 179 -10.76 -10.34 -7.08
N PHE A 180 -10.27 -9.44 -6.22
CA PHE A 180 -10.45 -8.01 -6.37
C PHE A 180 -9.35 -7.41 -7.27
N PHE A 181 -9.55 -7.50 -8.58
CA PHE A 181 -8.55 -7.14 -9.59
C PHE A 181 -8.16 -5.65 -9.62
N ASP A 182 -9.06 -4.76 -9.17
CA ASP A 182 -8.71 -3.34 -9.03
C ASP A 182 -7.57 -3.14 -8.01
N GLY A 183 -7.50 -3.96 -6.95
CA GLY A 183 -6.38 -3.93 -6.00
C GLY A 183 -5.05 -4.31 -6.65
N TYR A 184 -5.04 -5.32 -7.53
CA TYR A 184 -3.86 -5.71 -8.29
C TYR A 184 -3.44 -4.62 -9.27
N ARG A 185 -4.41 -4.04 -9.99
CA ARG A 185 -4.17 -2.94 -10.94
C ARG A 185 -3.48 -1.76 -10.25
N GLU A 186 -4.00 -1.34 -9.11
CA GLU A 186 -3.39 -0.22 -8.37
C GLU A 186 -2.03 -0.56 -7.78
N LEU A 187 -1.84 -1.80 -7.29
CA LEU A 187 -0.52 -2.23 -6.81
C LEU A 187 0.52 -2.29 -7.95
N ILE A 188 0.13 -2.76 -9.14
CA ILE A 188 0.95 -2.73 -10.35
C ILE A 188 1.31 -1.28 -10.71
N ASN A 189 0.33 -0.37 -10.69
CA ASN A 189 0.57 1.06 -10.94
C ASN A 189 1.62 1.63 -9.98
N VAL A 190 1.52 1.32 -8.68
CA VAL A 190 2.52 1.73 -7.69
C VAL A 190 3.90 1.15 -8.04
N TYR A 191 4.01 -0.14 -8.34
CA TYR A 191 5.29 -0.74 -8.74
C TYR A 191 5.89 -0.11 -10.01
N GLN A 192 5.06 0.28 -10.99
CA GLN A 192 5.53 1.03 -12.16
C GLN A 192 6.09 2.40 -11.78
N LEU A 193 5.39 3.14 -10.91
CA LEU A 193 5.81 4.48 -10.47
C LEU A 193 7.15 4.45 -9.73
N VAL A 194 7.39 3.44 -8.89
CA VAL A 194 8.65 3.27 -8.16
C VAL A 194 9.68 2.41 -8.91
N LYS A 195 9.39 1.98 -10.13
CA LYS A 195 10.26 1.13 -10.97
C LYS A 195 10.67 -0.20 -10.30
N LYS A 196 9.80 -0.76 -9.46
CA LYS A 196 9.93 -2.09 -8.85
C LYS A 196 9.51 -3.18 -9.84
N TRP A 197 10.32 -3.36 -10.89
CA TRP A 197 9.97 -4.20 -12.03
C TRP A 197 9.90 -5.69 -11.69
N ASP A 198 10.73 -6.18 -10.77
CA ASP A 198 10.73 -7.60 -10.40
C ASP A 198 9.52 -7.98 -9.55
N GLU A 199 9.09 -7.10 -8.65
CA GLU A 199 7.84 -7.23 -7.91
C GLU A 199 6.64 -7.15 -8.84
N LEU A 200 6.68 -6.28 -9.86
CA LEU A 200 5.66 -6.23 -10.90
C LEU A 200 5.54 -7.56 -11.65
N LYS A 201 6.67 -8.13 -12.10
CA LYS A 201 6.66 -9.43 -12.81
C LYS A 201 6.03 -10.53 -11.97
N LYS A 202 6.41 -10.61 -10.68
CA LYS A 202 5.84 -11.60 -9.74
C LYS A 202 4.34 -11.40 -9.57
N LEU A 203 3.90 -10.15 -9.38
CA LEU A 203 2.48 -9.83 -9.19
C LEU A 203 1.66 -10.07 -10.46
N GLY A 204 2.18 -9.71 -11.63
CA GLY A 204 1.52 -9.96 -12.91
C GLY A 204 1.38 -11.46 -13.17
N GLN A 205 2.41 -12.26 -12.87
CA GLN A 205 2.30 -13.73 -12.94
C GLN A 205 1.25 -14.28 -11.97
N GLU A 206 1.19 -13.78 -10.74
CA GLU A 206 0.14 -14.15 -9.77
C GLU A 206 -1.26 -13.87 -10.33
N VAL A 207 -1.48 -12.73 -10.99
CA VAL A 207 -2.76 -12.40 -11.64
C VAL A 207 -3.10 -13.39 -12.76
N LEU A 208 -2.12 -13.79 -13.57
CA LEU A 208 -2.30 -14.81 -14.61
C LEU A 208 -2.61 -16.20 -14.03
N ASP A 209 -1.95 -16.57 -12.93
CA ASP A 209 -2.16 -17.85 -12.23
C ASP A 209 -3.55 -17.93 -11.59
N LEU A 210 -4.13 -16.78 -11.22
CA LEU A 210 -5.54 -16.65 -10.79
C LEU A 210 -6.53 -16.75 -11.97
N GLY A 211 -6.05 -16.97 -13.19
CA GLY A 211 -6.87 -17.15 -14.40
C GLY A 211 -7.23 -15.84 -15.11
N HIS A 212 -6.76 -14.69 -14.62
CA HIS A 212 -7.13 -13.39 -15.17
C HIS A 212 -6.22 -12.97 -16.33
N ARG A 213 -6.52 -13.51 -17.50
CA ARG A 213 -5.77 -13.30 -18.76
C ARG A 213 -6.37 -12.15 -19.57
N GLN A 214 -6.13 -10.92 -19.14
CA GLN A 214 -6.55 -9.71 -19.86
C GLN A 214 -5.37 -9.03 -20.55
N ALA A 215 -5.62 -8.36 -21.67
CA ALA A 215 -4.59 -7.69 -22.48
C ALA A 215 -3.70 -6.76 -21.65
N TRP A 216 -4.30 -5.97 -20.74
CA TRP A 216 -3.55 -5.05 -19.89
C TRP A 216 -2.57 -5.78 -18.95
N VAL A 217 -2.83 -7.00 -18.49
CA VAL A 217 -1.90 -7.73 -17.61
C VAL A 217 -0.65 -8.11 -18.40
N TYR A 218 -0.86 -8.65 -19.61
CA TYR A 218 0.22 -8.99 -20.53
C TYR A 218 1.00 -7.74 -20.97
N GLU A 219 0.33 -6.62 -21.25
CA GLU A 219 0.99 -5.33 -21.51
C GLU A 219 1.93 -4.94 -20.36
N LYS A 220 1.47 -5.02 -19.10
CA LYS A 220 2.28 -4.63 -17.94
C LYS A 220 3.49 -5.54 -17.75
N LEU A 221 3.32 -6.85 -17.97
CA LEU A 221 4.42 -7.82 -17.95
C LEU A 221 5.43 -7.54 -19.07
N GLY A 222 4.97 -7.33 -20.31
CA GLY A 222 5.82 -6.98 -21.44
C GLY A 222 6.64 -5.72 -21.18
N VAL A 223 6.01 -4.67 -20.64
CA VAL A 223 6.72 -3.46 -20.22
C VAL A 223 7.79 -3.75 -19.17
N ALA A 224 7.50 -4.56 -18.15
CA ALA A 224 8.47 -4.88 -17.10
C ALA A 224 9.63 -5.74 -17.60
N TYR A 225 9.40 -6.71 -18.47
CA TYR A 225 10.46 -7.50 -19.09
C TYR A 225 11.36 -6.65 -20.00
N ARG A 226 10.77 -5.79 -20.84
CA ARG A 226 11.52 -4.85 -21.68
C ARG A 226 12.39 -3.91 -20.84
N ARG A 227 11.83 -3.35 -19.75
CA ARG A 227 12.55 -2.43 -18.85
C ARG A 227 13.68 -3.09 -18.06
N THR A 228 13.68 -4.42 -17.97
CA THR A 228 14.70 -5.17 -17.24
C THR A 228 15.66 -5.93 -18.15
N GLY A 229 15.67 -5.62 -19.45
CA GLY A 229 16.64 -6.16 -20.40
C GLY A 229 16.30 -7.53 -20.97
N TYR A 230 15.02 -7.91 -20.97
CA TYR A 230 14.54 -9.16 -21.56
C TYR A 230 13.53 -8.85 -22.69
N PRO A 231 13.97 -8.27 -23.81
CA PRO A 231 13.07 -7.85 -24.88
C PRO A 231 12.41 -9.02 -25.61
N GLU A 232 13.00 -10.22 -25.64
CA GLU A 232 12.40 -11.42 -26.23
C GLU A 232 11.16 -11.86 -25.45
N LYS A 233 11.26 -11.93 -24.12
CA LYS A 233 10.09 -12.19 -23.26
C LYS A 233 9.04 -11.09 -23.36
N ALA A 234 9.48 -9.85 -23.53
CA ALA A 234 8.55 -8.74 -23.69
C ALA A 234 7.74 -8.87 -24.98
N GLU A 235 8.36 -9.30 -26.07
CA GLU A 235 7.70 -9.64 -27.33
C GLU A 235 6.62 -10.70 -27.14
N GLU A 236 6.94 -11.83 -26.50
CA GLU A 236 5.95 -12.88 -26.18
C GLU A 236 4.71 -12.32 -25.46
N TYR A 237 4.92 -11.48 -24.44
CA TYR A 237 3.80 -10.89 -23.70
C TYR A 237 3.03 -9.83 -24.49
N PHE A 238 3.71 -9.02 -25.33
CA PHE A 238 3.01 -8.05 -26.16
C PHE A 238 2.22 -8.74 -27.28
N GLU A 239 2.71 -9.85 -27.84
CA GLU A 239 1.94 -10.69 -28.77
C GLU A 239 0.65 -11.18 -28.12
N LEU A 240 0.73 -11.78 -26.92
CA LEU A 240 -0.45 -12.22 -26.17
C LEU A 240 -1.43 -11.07 -25.85
N ALA A 241 -0.92 -9.85 -25.61
CA ALA A 241 -1.77 -8.69 -25.39
C ALA A 241 -2.51 -8.27 -26.68
N VAL A 242 -1.81 -8.24 -27.81
CA VAL A 242 -2.37 -7.91 -29.13
C VAL A 242 -3.31 -9.01 -29.63
N GLU A 243 -3.10 -10.27 -29.31
CA GLU A 243 -4.05 -11.35 -29.64
C GLU A 243 -5.42 -11.12 -29.00
N ILE A 244 -5.47 -10.55 -27.79
CA ILE A 244 -6.72 -10.24 -27.09
C ILE A 244 -7.33 -8.93 -27.62
N GLU A 245 -6.52 -7.91 -27.86
CA GLU A 245 -6.96 -6.60 -28.35
C GLU A 245 -6.23 -6.20 -29.64
N PRO A 246 -6.57 -6.81 -30.79
CA PRO A 246 -5.78 -6.70 -32.03
C PRO A 246 -5.80 -5.32 -32.70
N GLN A 247 -6.73 -4.46 -32.31
CA GLN A 247 -6.87 -3.09 -32.83
C GLN A 247 -6.45 -2.02 -31.83
N ASN A 248 -5.86 -2.41 -30.69
CA ASN A 248 -5.37 -1.44 -29.70
C ASN A 248 -4.05 -0.84 -30.18
N GLU A 249 -4.11 0.41 -30.63
CA GLU A 249 -2.96 1.16 -31.18
C GLU A 249 -1.75 1.13 -30.25
N LYS A 250 -1.98 1.29 -28.94
CA LYS A 250 -0.92 1.31 -27.94
C LYS A 250 -0.22 -0.06 -27.82
N LEU A 251 -0.97 -1.16 -27.88
CA LEU A 251 -0.38 -2.50 -27.81
C LEU A 251 0.41 -2.83 -29.08
N LEU A 252 -0.11 -2.43 -30.25
CA LEU A 252 0.58 -2.55 -31.52
C LEU A 252 1.88 -1.74 -31.53
N ASP A 253 1.89 -0.52 -30.96
CA ASP A 253 3.11 0.26 -30.76
C ASP A 253 4.13 -0.49 -29.91
N GLN A 254 3.71 -1.02 -28.75
CA GLN A 254 4.62 -1.73 -27.85
C GLN A 254 5.20 -2.99 -28.52
N LEU A 255 4.37 -3.74 -29.24
CA LEU A 255 4.78 -4.93 -29.99
C LEU A 255 5.75 -4.58 -31.11
N LEU A 256 5.45 -3.53 -31.88
CA LEU A 256 6.29 -3.07 -32.98
C LEU A 256 7.65 -2.59 -32.49
N GLU A 257 7.67 -1.76 -31.44
CA GLU A 257 8.90 -1.28 -30.82
C GLU A 257 9.78 -2.44 -30.36
N VAL A 258 9.21 -3.45 -29.70
CA VAL A 258 10.00 -4.58 -29.19
C VAL A 258 10.45 -5.51 -30.31
N ALA A 259 9.63 -5.73 -31.35
CA ALA A 259 10.00 -6.54 -32.50
C ALA A 259 11.17 -5.91 -33.28
N ILE A 260 11.21 -4.57 -33.37
CA ILE A 260 12.37 -3.84 -33.91
C ILE A 260 13.60 -4.05 -33.03
N ILE A 261 13.47 -3.96 -31.70
CA ILE A 261 14.59 -4.20 -30.77
C ILE A 261 15.16 -5.63 -30.93
N ASN A 262 14.28 -6.62 -31.07
CA ASN A 262 14.66 -8.03 -31.28
C ASN A 262 15.10 -8.35 -32.72
N LYS A 263 15.01 -7.38 -33.63
CA LYS A 263 15.22 -7.55 -35.08
C LYS A 263 14.30 -8.61 -35.70
N ASN A 264 13.12 -8.83 -35.11
CA ASN A 264 12.09 -9.71 -35.65
C ASN A 264 11.29 -8.98 -36.75
N LYS A 265 11.90 -8.86 -37.94
CA LYS A 265 11.33 -8.14 -39.10
C LYS A 265 9.93 -8.65 -39.50
N PRO A 266 9.66 -9.98 -39.59
CA PRO A 266 8.33 -10.47 -39.93
C PRO A 266 7.24 -10.01 -38.94
N LEU A 267 7.52 -10.08 -37.64
CA LEU A 267 6.57 -9.67 -36.62
C LEU A 267 6.39 -8.15 -36.61
N ALA A 268 7.48 -7.40 -36.74
CA ALA A 268 7.43 -5.94 -36.88
C ALA A 268 6.57 -5.53 -38.09
N GLN A 269 6.75 -6.17 -39.26
CA GLN A 269 5.93 -5.88 -40.43
C GLN A 269 4.44 -6.20 -40.22
N LYS A 270 4.14 -7.33 -39.55
CA LYS A 270 2.76 -7.71 -39.21
C LYS A 270 2.10 -6.66 -38.32
N ALA A 271 2.74 -6.28 -37.22
CA ALA A 271 2.24 -5.26 -36.30
C ALA A 271 2.11 -3.89 -36.97
N PHE A 272 3.08 -3.51 -37.80
CA PHE A 272 3.07 -2.27 -38.58
C PHE A 272 1.90 -2.21 -39.56
N ASN A 273 1.63 -3.27 -40.31
CA ASN A 273 0.53 -3.29 -41.27
C ASN A 273 -0.83 -3.10 -40.58
N THR A 274 -1.03 -3.75 -39.43
CA THR A 274 -2.23 -3.54 -38.62
C THR A 274 -2.30 -2.11 -38.08
N LEU A 275 -1.19 -1.58 -37.57
CA LEU A 275 -1.11 -0.23 -37.03
C LEU A 275 -1.38 0.85 -38.10
N ALA A 276 -0.80 0.71 -39.29
CA ALA A 276 -0.96 1.64 -40.41
C ALA A 276 -2.39 1.65 -40.97
N GLY A 277 -3.15 0.55 -40.82
CA GLY A 277 -4.55 0.50 -41.21
C GLY A 277 -5.51 1.22 -40.25
N ILE A 278 -5.06 1.52 -39.02
CA ILE A 278 -5.91 2.06 -37.94
C ILE A 278 -5.46 3.47 -37.51
N SER A 279 -4.15 3.70 -37.43
CA SER A 279 -3.59 4.97 -36.96
C SER A 279 -3.72 6.07 -38.01
N ARG A 280 -4.05 7.29 -37.54
CA ARG A 280 -4.15 8.49 -38.39
C ARG A 280 -2.87 9.33 -38.37
N ASP A 281 -1.86 8.91 -37.63
CA ASP A 281 -0.58 9.63 -37.49
C ASP A 281 0.40 9.18 -38.58
N GLU A 282 0.37 9.85 -39.73
CA GLU A 282 1.22 9.53 -40.87
C GLU A 282 2.72 9.67 -40.57
N MET A 283 3.11 10.63 -39.72
CA MET A 283 4.52 10.83 -39.34
C MET A 283 5.04 9.66 -38.51
N LYS A 284 4.24 9.19 -37.55
CA LYS A 284 4.54 7.99 -36.75
C LYS A 284 4.69 6.75 -37.63
N ILE A 285 3.76 6.55 -38.57
CA ILE A 285 3.81 5.43 -39.52
C ILE A 285 5.07 5.49 -40.38
N GLN A 286 5.41 6.65 -40.95
CA GLN A 286 6.63 6.77 -41.74
C GLN A 286 7.89 6.47 -40.90
N GLY A 287 7.97 7.00 -39.68
CA GLY A 287 9.10 6.74 -38.79
C GLY A 287 9.27 5.26 -38.40
N TYR A 288 8.19 4.48 -38.35
CA TYR A 288 8.28 3.03 -38.17
C TYR A 288 8.70 2.30 -39.44
N ARG A 289 8.19 2.71 -40.62
CA ARG A 289 8.58 2.13 -41.90
C ARG A 289 10.09 2.20 -42.09
N ASP A 290 10.67 3.39 -41.88
CA ASP A 290 12.12 3.60 -42.03
C ASP A 290 12.92 2.69 -41.08
N LYS A 291 12.44 2.49 -39.85
CA LYS A 291 13.07 1.59 -38.86
C LYS A 291 12.99 0.12 -39.25
N ILE A 292 11.91 -0.32 -39.89
CA ILE A 292 11.73 -1.72 -40.31
C ILE A 292 12.58 -2.01 -41.55
N ASP A 293 12.71 -1.05 -42.46
CA ASP A 293 13.48 -1.21 -43.70
C ASP A 293 14.97 -1.50 -43.43
N ILE A 294 15.52 -0.91 -42.36
CA ILE A 294 16.92 -1.08 -41.93
C ILE A 294 17.19 -2.32 -41.06
N LEU A 295 16.16 -3.11 -40.68
CA LEU A 295 16.31 -4.40 -40.00
C LEU A 295 16.79 -5.49 -40.96
#